data_AF-A0A9D8X1I2-F1
#
_entry.id   AF-A0A9D8X1I2-F1
#
_cell.length_a   1.000
_cell.length_b   1.000
_cell.length_c   1.000
_cell.angle_alpha   90.00
_cell.angle_beta   90.00
_cell.angle_gamma   90.00
#
_symmetry.space_group_name_H-M   'P 1'
#
loop_
_entity.id
_entity.type
_entity.pdbx_description
1 polymer ?
#
loop_
_entity_poly.entity_id
_entity_poly.type
_entity_poly.pdbx_seq_one_letter_code
_entity_poly.pdbx_strand_id
1 'polypeptide(L)' 'MNNGIKEINFTSLKNDFDKVCGEVNDSREAVALTLKSGRKVFIMPEENYDNISRFVMVNASPNTLTSK' A
#
# COMPACT_ATOMS: atom_id res chain seq x y z
N MET A 1 21.69 -1.92 -0.14
CA MET A 1 20.26 -2.08 0.16
C MET A 1 19.50 -1.79 -1.11
N ASN A 2 19.00 -2.83 -1.80
CA ASN A 2 18.16 -2.64 -2.98
C ASN A 2 16.77 -2.23 -2.48
N ASN A 3 16.55 -0.92 -2.36
CA ASN A 3 15.31 -0.31 -1.88
C ASN A 3 14.19 -0.33 -2.95
N GLY A 4 14.18 -1.35 -3.81
CA GLY A 4 13.29 -1.45 -4.95
C GLY A 4 12.01 -2.17 -4.55
N ILE A 5 10.95 -1.40 -4.25
CA ILE A 5 9.60 -1.96 -4.14
C ILE A 5 9.30 -2.70 -5.45
N LYS A 6 8.94 -3.98 -5.35
CA LYS A 6 8.65 -4.83 -6.52
C LYS A 6 7.46 -4.24 -7.28
N GLU A 7 7.69 -3.81 -8.51
CA GLU A 7 6.62 -3.32 -9.39
C GLU A 7 5.96 -4.48 -10.15
N ILE A 8 4.63 -4.51 -10.12
CA ILE A 8 3.79 -5.47 -10.84
C ILE A 8 2.77 -4.72 -11.72
N ASN A 9 2.29 -5.40 -12.77
CA ASN A 9 1.24 -4.87 -13.64
C ASN A 9 -0.11 -5.55 -13.36
N PHE A 10 -1.20 -4.91 -13.80
CA PHE A 10 -2.55 -5.40 -13.52
C PHE A 10 -2.85 -6.78 -14.10
N THR A 11 -2.26 -7.12 -15.25
CA THR A 11 -2.45 -8.43 -15.88
C THR A 11 -1.85 -9.54 -15.03
N SER A 12 -0.63 -9.33 -14.52
CA SER A 12 0.03 -10.28 -13.60
C SER A 12 -0.75 -10.43 -12.30
N LEU A 13 -1.22 -9.32 -11.72
CA LEU A 13 -2.05 -9.39 -10.51
C LEU A 13 -3.35 -10.14 -10.75
N LYS A 14 -4.00 -9.92 -11.89
CA LYS A 14 -5.27 -10.57 -12.23
C LYS A 14 -5.12 -12.08 -12.44
N ASN A 15 -4.03 -12.50 -13.07
CA ASN A 15 -3.82 -13.91 -13.40
C ASN A 15 -3.28 -14.72 -12.22
N ASP A 16 -2.49 -14.10 -11.34
CA ASP A 16 -1.75 -14.76 -10.27
C ASP A 16 -2.09 -14.17 -8.88
N PHE A 17 -3.34 -13.74 -8.65
CA PHE A 17 -3.74 -13.00 -7.46
C PHE A 17 -3.32 -13.69 -6.15
N ASP A 18 -3.68 -14.97 -5.98
CA ASP A 18 -3.38 -15.72 -4.75
C ASP A 18 -1.88 -15.85 -4.52
N LYS A 19 -1.11 -16.02 -5.60
CA LYS A 19 0.35 -16.10 -5.53
C LYS A 19 0.95 -14.77 -5.10
N VAL A 20 0.48 -13.66 -5.66
CA VAL A 20 0.95 -12.32 -5.28
C VAL A 20 0.61 -12.03 -3.81
N CYS A 21 -0.59 -12.38 -3.35
CA CYS A 21 -0.97 -12.24 -1.95
C CYS A 21 -0.11 -13.12 -1.03
N GLY A 22 0.16 -14.37 -1.42
CA GLY A 22 1.07 -15.26 -0.71
C GLY A 22 2.47 -14.67 -0.60
N GLU A 23 3.05 -14.22 -1.73
CA GLU A 23 4.36 -13.59 -1.75
C GLU A 23 4.43 -12.34 -0.86
N VAL A 24 3.42 -11.46 -0.92
CA VAL A 24 3.35 -10.24 -0.09
C VAL A 24 3.32 -10.61 1.40
N ASN A 25 2.48 -11.57 1.79
CA ASN A 25 2.36 -11.99 3.19
C ASN A 25 3.62 -12.71 3.70
N ASP A 26 4.20 -13.61 2.89
CA ASP A 26 5.37 -14.41 3.28
C ASP A 26 6.65 -13.57 3.34
N SER A 27 6.86 -12.69 2.35
CA SER A 27 8.04 -11.82 2.30
C SER A 27 7.95 -10.65 3.28
N ARG A 28 6.74 -10.31 3.75
CA ARG A 28 6.44 -9.08 4.49
C ARG A 28 6.84 -7.81 3.74
N GLU A 29 6.99 -7.88 2.42
CA GLU A 29 7.34 -6.75 1.57
C GLU A 29 6.12 -6.23 0.81
N ALA A 30 6.09 -4.91 0.57
CA ALA A 30 5.06 -4.29 -0.24
C ALA A 30 5.38 -4.44 -1.73
N VAL A 31 4.34 -4.55 -2.56
CA VAL A 31 4.43 -4.49 -4.02
C VAL A 31 3.71 -3.26 -4.55
N ALA A 32 4.23 -2.67 -5.62
CA ALA A 32 3.65 -1.51 -6.27
C ALA A 32 2.96 -1.92 -7.57
N LEU A 33 1.70 -1.52 -7.73
CA LEU A 33 0.89 -1.72 -8.92
C LEU A 33 0.66 -0.37 -9.60
N THR A 34 1.14 -0.21 -10.83
CA THR A 34 0.80 0.97 -11.65
C THR A 34 -0.40 0.65 -12.54
N LEU A 35 -1.51 1.35 -12.31
CA LEU A 35 -2.71 1.23 -13.14
C LEU A 35 -2.52 1.96 -14.48
N LYS A 36 -3.32 1.60 -15.49
CA LYS A 36 -3.31 2.27 -16.81
C LYS A 36 -3.56 3.78 -16.73
N SER A 37 -4.23 4.24 -15.66
CA SER A 37 -4.47 5.65 -15.37
C SER A 37 -3.25 6.40 -14.83
N GLY A 38 -2.10 5.75 -14.68
CA GLY A 38 -0.90 6.31 -14.05
C GLY A 38 -0.95 6.31 -12.51
N ARG A 39 -2.09 5.92 -11.91
CA ARG A 39 -2.21 5.79 -10.46
C ARG A 39 -1.38 4.61 -9.96
N LYS A 40 -0.58 4.84 -8.91
CA LYS A 40 0.15 3.79 -8.20
C LYS A 40 -0.63 3.33 -6.97
N VAL A 41 -0.75 2.03 -6.80
CA VAL A 41 -1.38 1.37 -5.65
C VAL A 41 -0.32 0.49 -5.00
N PHE A 42 -0.22 0.52 -3.67
CA PHE A 42 0.68 -0.35 -2.93
C PHE A 42 -0.14 -1.44 -2.25
N ILE A 43 0.28 -2.69 -2.42
CA ILE A 43 -0.31 -3.86 -1.78
C ILE A 43 0.71 -4.33 -0.74
N MET A 44 0.28 -4.51 0.50
CA MET A 44 1.14 -4.89 1.62
C MET A 44 0.37 -5.82 2.57
N PRO A 45 1.07 -6.56 3.44
CA PRO A 45 0.40 -7.35 4.47
C PRO A 45 -0.41 -6.44 5.40
N GLU A 46 -1.54 -6.94 5.88
CA GLU A 46 -2.38 -6.24 6.86
C GLU A 46 -1.59 -5.89 8.13
N GLU A 47 -0.76 -6.80 8.64
CA GLU A 47 0.10 -6.55 9.80
C GLU A 47 1.02 -5.34 9.59
N ASN A 48 1.59 -5.17 8.39
CA ASN A 48 2.42 -4.02 8.06
C ASN A 48 1.59 -2.74 7.96
N TYR A 49 0.39 -2.81 7.36
CA TYR A 49 -0.52 -1.68 7.30
C TYR A 49 -0.96 -1.22 8.69
N ASP A 50 -1.29 -2.16 9.57
CA ASP A 50 -1.64 -1.91 10.97
C ASP A 50 -0.48 -1.31 11.75
N ASN A 51 0.73 -1.82 11.54
CA ASN A 51 1.93 -1.27 12.17
C ASN A 51 2.19 0.17 11.72
N ILE A 52 2.01 0.50 10.43
CA ILE A 52 2.15 1.88 9.93
C ILE A 52 1.01 2.76 10.45
N SER A 53 -0.24 2.30 10.38
CA SER A 53 -1.41 3.08 10.77
C SER A 53 -1.43 3.42 12.26
N ARG A 54 -0.86 2.56 13.11
CA ARG A 54 -0.60 2.85 14.53
C ARG A 54 0.28 4.08 14.77
N PHE A 55 1.14 4.44 13.81
CA PHE A 55 1.93 5.67 13.87
C PHE A 55 1.29 6.85 13.12
N VAL A 56 0.26 6.61 12.29
CA VAL A 56 -0.31 7.60 11.35
C VAL A 56 -1.69 8.13 11.78
N MET A 57 -2.32 7.64 12.85
CA MET A 57 -3.51 8.27 13.45
C MET A 57 -3.08 9.13 14.66
N VAL A 58 -3.31 10.45 14.76
CA VAL A 58 -4.43 11.30 14.35
C VAL A 58 -3.87 12.63 13.82
N ASN A 59 -4.26 13.08 12.62
CA ASN A 59 -4.09 14.49 12.29
C ASN A 59 -5.08 15.29 13.14
N ALA A 60 -4.67 15.64 14.37
CA ALA A 60 -5.34 16.65 15.18
C ALA A 60 -5.03 18.03 14.60
N SER A 61 -5.32 18.24 13.31
CA SER A 61 -5.57 19.60 12.84
C SER A 61 -7.02 19.89 13.21
N PRO A 62 -7.29 20.70 14.23
CA PRO A 62 -8.62 21.25 14.34
C PRO A 62 -8.77 22.10 13.08
N ASN A 63 -9.62 21.66 12.15
CA ASN A 63 -10.24 22.60 11.22
C ASN A 63 -11.15 23.49 12.07
N THR A 64 -10.56 24.41 12.81
CA THR A 64 -11.28 25.52 13.41
C THR A 64 -11.68 26.40 12.24
N LEU A 65 -12.83 26.09 11.64
CA LEU A 65 -13.54 27.03 10.80
C LEU A 65 -14.02 28.14 11.75
N THR A 66 -13.17 29.12 12.05
CA THR A 66 -13.63 30.37 12.68
C THR A 66 -14.43 31.13 11.63
N SER A 67 -15.72 30.79 11.54
CA SER A 67 -16.73 31.69 11.01
C SER A 67 -17.21 32.58 12.14
N LYS A 68 -16.60 33.76 12.26
CA LYS A 68 -17.20 35.08 12.52
C LYS A 68 -16.17 36.05 13.07
#